data_AF-A0A672V7H6-F1
#
_entry.id   AF-A0A672V7H6-F1
#
_cell.length_a   1.000
_cell.length_b   1.000
_cell.length_c   1.000
_cell.angle_alpha   90.00
_cell.angle_beta   90.00
_cell.angle_gamma   90.00
#
_symmetry.space_group_name_H-M   'P 1'
#
loop_
_entity.id
_entity.type
_entity.pdbx_description
1 polymer ?
#
loop_
_entity_poly.entity_id
_entity_poly.type
_entity_poly.pdbx_seq_one_letter_code
_entity_poly.pdbx_strand_id
1 'polypeptide(L)'
;DVPATIQYFHSLLEEQAKLLIILVSGTSGWETLWKKYGSAFPLDDVCSYVSSADIKRILDSAGLKCQLHELPSHMDITSCFIEGSKDGEMLLDFLTETCEFCKTAPPELKRQVMEELRKPECSQERDGKVLFNNNLSVIVIEP
;
A
#
# COMPACT_ATOMS: atom_id res chain seq x y z
N ASP A 1 -6.26 4.39 16.03
CA ASP A 1 -5.08 3.62 16.49
C ASP A 1 -5.22 2.16 16.06
N VAL A 2 -4.27 1.65 15.28
CA VAL A 2 -4.36 0.31 14.67
C VAL A 2 -4.24 -0.83 15.71
N PRO A 3 -3.24 -0.84 16.62
CA PRO A 3 -3.15 -1.83 17.68
C PRO A 3 -4.41 -1.94 18.54
N ALA A 4 -4.93 -0.82 19.06
CA ALA A 4 -6.14 -0.83 19.88
C ALA A 4 -7.36 -1.37 19.13
N THR A 5 -7.48 -1.06 17.84
CA THR A 5 -8.58 -1.55 16.98
C THR A 5 -8.51 -3.07 16.83
N ILE A 6 -7.33 -3.61 16.52
CA ILE A 6 -7.13 -5.06 16.38
C ILE A 6 -7.42 -5.76 17.70
N GLN A 7 -6.90 -5.25 18.83
CA GLN A 7 -7.12 -5.85 20.14
C GLN A 7 -8.60 -5.83 20.52
N TYR A 8 -9.31 -4.74 20.25
CA TYR A 8 -10.75 -4.64 20.50
C TYR A 8 -11.53 -5.67 19.70
N PHE A 9 -11.36 -5.73 18.38
CA PHE A 9 -12.11 -6.69 17.56
C PHE A 9 -11.72 -8.14 17.82
N HIS A 10 -10.45 -8.41 18.16
CA HIS A 10 -10.02 -9.71 18.63
C HIS A 10 -10.74 -10.13 19.92
N SER A 11 -10.92 -9.20 20.88
CA SER A 11 -11.62 -9.50 22.15
C SER A 11 -13.10 -9.85 21.98
N LEU A 12 -13.67 -9.61 20.79
CA LEU A 12 -15.05 -9.94 20.44
C LEU A 12 -15.18 -11.31 19.74
N LEU A 13 -14.07 -12.02 19.49
CA LEU A 13 -14.11 -13.34 18.84
C LEU A 13 -14.67 -14.40 19.80
N GLU A 14 -15.79 -15.00 19.40
CA GLU A 14 -16.35 -16.20 20.02
C GLU A 14 -15.50 -17.45 19.69
N GLU A 15 -15.80 -18.56 20.35
CA GLU A 15 -15.15 -19.84 20.06
C GLU A 15 -15.29 -20.20 18.56
N GLN A 16 -14.17 -20.53 17.90
CA GLN A 16 -14.07 -20.85 16.46
C GLN A 16 -14.31 -19.67 15.49
N ALA A 17 -14.57 -18.45 15.99
CA ALA A 17 -14.63 -17.27 15.14
C ALA A 17 -13.24 -16.90 14.60
N LYS A 18 -13.18 -16.10 13.54
CA LYS A 18 -11.92 -15.62 12.95
C LYS A 18 -12.03 -14.16 12.55
N LEU A 19 -10.96 -13.40 12.76
CA LEU A 19 -10.83 -12.04 12.24
C LEU A 19 -10.00 -12.07 10.96
N LEU A 20 -10.56 -11.53 9.88
CA LEU A 20 -9.93 -11.40 8.57
C LEU A 20 -9.52 -9.94 8.34
N ILE A 21 -8.24 -9.70 8.03
CA ILE A 21 -7.72 -8.38 7.66
C ILE A 21 -7.08 -8.48 6.27
N ILE A 22 -7.48 -7.62 5.35
CA ILE A 22 -6.93 -7.53 4.00
C ILE A 22 -6.33 -6.14 3.81
N LEU A 23 -5.09 -6.08 3.39
CA LEU A 23 -4.37 -4.84 3.13
C LEU A 23 -3.22 -5.07 2.15
N VAL A 24 -2.53 -4.01 1.77
CA VAL A 24 -1.33 -4.12 0.92
C VAL A 24 -0.22 -4.89 1.64
N SER A 25 0.49 -5.70 0.87
CA SER A 25 1.58 -6.51 1.40
C SER A 25 2.78 -5.67 1.80
N GLY A 26 3.50 -6.09 2.84
CA GLY A 26 4.84 -5.58 3.16
C GLY A 26 5.91 -5.87 2.09
N THR A 27 5.56 -6.58 1.01
CA THR A 27 6.40 -6.79 -0.17
C THR A 27 5.82 -6.14 -1.44
N SER A 28 4.75 -5.35 -1.30
CA SER A 28 4.15 -4.61 -2.41
C SER A 28 4.94 -3.35 -2.75
N GLY A 29 4.70 -2.78 -3.94
CA GLY A 29 5.27 -1.49 -4.33
C GLY A 29 4.82 -0.35 -3.42
N TRP A 30 3.67 -0.49 -2.73
CA TRP A 30 3.20 0.48 -1.74
C TRP A 30 4.18 0.63 -0.58
N GLU A 31 4.69 -0.49 -0.05
CA GLU A 31 5.68 -0.48 1.03
C GLU A 31 6.93 0.33 0.63
N THR A 32 7.43 0.11 -0.59
CA THR A 32 8.59 0.84 -1.13
C THR A 32 8.28 2.32 -1.28
N LEU A 33 7.13 2.66 -1.89
CA LEU A 33 6.73 4.03 -2.17
C LEU A 33 6.54 4.83 -0.87
N TRP A 34 5.79 4.29 0.09
CA TRP A 34 5.50 4.96 1.36
C TRP A 34 6.73 5.10 2.25
N LYS A 35 7.60 4.08 2.34
CA LYS A 35 8.84 4.20 3.11
C LYS A 35 9.74 5.31 2.60
N LYS A 36 9.74 5.55 1.30
CA LYS A 36 10.65 6.51 0.65
C LYS A 36 10.08 7.91 0.55
N TYR A 37 8.79 8.03 0.21
CA TYR A 37 8.15 9.31 -0.09
C TYR A 37 7.00 9.66 0.84
N GLY A 38 6.64 8.81 1.81
CA GLY A 38 5.51 9.05 2.69
C GLY A 38 5.58 10.37 3.48
N SER A 39 6.79 10.86 3.81
CA SER A 39 6.96 12.18 4.44
C SER A 39 6.83 13.37 3.47
N ALA A 40 6.89 13.12 2.17
CA ALA A 40 6.73 14.12 1.11
C ALA A 40 5.30 14.13 0.54
N PHE A 41 4.50 13.11 0.84
CA PHE A 41 3.06 13.08 0.55
C PHE A 41 2.27 13.74 1.68
N PRO A 42 1.04 14.19 1.43
CA PRO A 42 0.16 14.73 2.46
C PRO A 42 -0.08 13.67 3.54
N LEU A 43 0.62 13.83 4.67
CA LEU A 43 0.28 13.13 5.90
C LEU A 43 -0.87 13.91 6.55
N ASP A 44 -2.07 13.75 6.00
CA ASP A 44 -3.26 14.24 6.68
C ASP A 44 -3.56 13.26 7.83
N ASP A 45 -4.02 13.77 8.99
CA ASP A 45 -4.35 13.01 10.22
C ASP A 45 -5.36 11.85 10.02
N VAL A 46 -5.81 11.62 8.78
CA VAL A 46 -6.86 10.68 8.38
C VAL A 46 -6.27 9.40 7.76
N CYS A 47 -5.03 9.40 7.25
CA CYS A 47 -4.43 8.22 6.61
C CYS A 47 -3.17 7.74 7.33
N SER A 48 -2.99 6.42 7.41
CA SER A 48 -1.77 5.80 7.93
C SER A 48 -1.25 4.80 6.90
N TYR A 49 -0.01 5.02 6.44
CA TYR A 49 0.68 4.09 5.56
C TYR A 49 1.06 2.82 6.35
N VAL A 50 0.19 1.82 6.27
CA VAL A 50 0.29 0.58 7.04
C VAL A 50 0.24 -0.59 6.07
N SER A 51 1.24 -1.47 6.14
CA SER A 51 1.27 -2.70 5.36
C SER A 51 1.10 -3.93 6.26
N SER A 52 1.00 -5.11 5.64
CA SER A 52 0.94 -6.37 6.37
C SER A 52 2.17 -6.63 7.26
N ALA A 53 3.33 -6.02 6.96
CA ALA A 53 4.50 -6.10 7.82
C ALA A 53 4.27 -5.38 9.16
N ASP A 54 3.57 -4.25 9.15
CA ASP A 54 3.21 -3.51 10.35
C ASP A 54 2.18 -4.27 11.18
N ILE A 55 1.11 -4.77 10.54
CA ILE A 55 0.09 -5.57 11.22
C ILE A 55 0.71 -6.83 11.85
N LYS A 56 1.59 -7.52 11.11
CA LYS A 56 2.27 -8.70 11.64
C LYS A 56 3.07 -8.37 12.90
N ARG A 57 3.83 -7.27 12.90
CA ARG A 57 4.61 -6.82 14.06
C ARG A 57 3.74 -6.48 15.27
N ILE A 58 2.56 -5.88 15.04
CA ILE A 58 1.57 -5.61 16.07
C ILE A 58 1.05 -6.93 16.68
N LEU A 59 0.67 -7.90 15.84
CA LEU A 59 0.18 -9.20 16.27
C LEU A 59 1.23 -10.01 17.03
N ASP A 60 2.47 -10.03 16.52
CA ASP A 60 3.61 -10.71 17.16
C ASP A 60 3.88 -10.12 18.55
N SER A 61 3.81 -8.78 18.70
CA SER A 61 4.01 -8.09 19.98
C SER A 61 2.89 -8.37 20.99
N ALA A 62 1.67 -8.65 20.50
CA ALA A 62 0.53 -9.04 21.31
C ALA A 62 0.47 -10.55 21.61
N GLY A 63 1.38 -11.36 21.04
CA GLY A 63 1.38 -12.81 21.18
C GLY A 63 0.21 -13.52 20.47
N LEU A 64 -0.43 -12.85 19.50
CA LEU A 64 -1.59 -13.37 18.79
C LEU A 64 -1.16 -14.30 17.65
N LYS A 65 -1.80 -15.47 17.56
CA LYS A 65 -1.56 -16.42 16.47
C LYS A 65 -2.32 -15.97 15.22
N CYS A 66 -1.61 -15.83 14.11
CA CYS A 66 -2.22 -15.53 12.83
C CYS A 66 -1.62 -16.36 11.70
N GLN A 67 -2.39 -16.51 10.63
CA GLN A 67 -1.94 -17.00 9.34
C GLN A 67 -1.87 -15.81 8.38
N LEU A 68 -0.80 -15.73 7.59
CA LEU A 68 -0.62 -14.68 6.59
C LEU A 68 -0.51 -15.33 5.21
N HIS A 69 -1.38 -14.93 4.30
CA HIS A 69 -1.42 -15.39 2.93
C HIS A 69 -1.15 -14.24 1.98
N GLU A 70 -0.25 -14.45 1.03
CA GLU A 70 0.05 -13.46 0.00
C GLU A 70 -0.86 -13.67 -1.22
N LEU A 71 -1.45 -12.59 -1.72
CA LEU A 71 -2.26 -12.57 -2.93
C LEU A 71 -1.60 -11.68 -3.99
N PRO A 72 -1.04 -12.27 -5.05
CA PRO A 72 -0.47 -11.50 -6.15
C PRO A 72 -1.50 -10.60 -6.80
N SER A 73 -1.21 -9.31 -6.92
CA SER A 73 -2.09 -8.33 -7.56
C SER A 73 -1.26 -7.24 -8.24
N HIS A 74 -1.78 -6.70 -9.33
CA HIS A 74 -1.09 -5.71 -10.14
C HIS A 74 -2.02 -4.57 -10.51
N MET A 75 -1.48 -3.36 -10.52
CA MET A 75 -2.15 -2.18 -11.04
C MET A 75 -1.41 -1.73 -12.31
N ASP A 76 -2.12 -1.64 -13.44
CA ASP A 76 -1.54 -1.14 -14.69
C ASP A 76 -1.41 0.38 -14.60
N ILE A 77 -0.17 0.86 -14.47
CA ILE A 77 0.17 2.28 -14.34
C ILE A 77 0.82 2.82 -15.62
N THR A 78 0.66 2.13 -16.75
CA THR A 78 1.30 2.51 -18.01
C THR A 78 0.91 3.92 -18.44
N SER A 79 -0.34 4.31 -18.20
CA SER A 79 -0.87 5.63 -18.55
C SER A 79 -0.22 6.77 -17.77
N CYS A 80 0.37 6.52 -16.59
CA CYS A 80 1.11 7.53 -15.82
C CYS A 80 2.31 8.09 -16.60
N PHE A 81 2.86 7.31 -17.52
CA PHE A 81 4.04 7.68 -18.31
C PHE A 81 3.70 8.28 -19.68
N ILE A 82 2.42 8.51 -19.96
CA ILE A 82 1.95 9.13 -21.20
C ILE A 82 1.63 10.60 -20.89
N GLU A 83 2.39 11.51 -21.50
CA GLU A 83 2.19 12.95 -21.31
C GLU A 83 0.77 13.38 -21.72
N GLY A 84 0.10 14.13 -20.83
CA GLY A 84 -1.28 14.60 -21.05
C GLY A 84 -2.38 13.54 -20.85
N SER A 85 -2.03 12.34 -20.40
CA SER A 85 -3.00 11.28 -20.09
C SER A 85 -3.80 11.59 -18.82
N LYS A 86 -5.10 11.83 -18.96
CA LYS A 86 -6.00 12.08 -17.82
C LYS A 86 -6.05 10.90 -16.85
N ASP A 87 -6.15 9.68 -17.38
CA ASP A 87 -6.16 8.47 -16.54
C ASP A 87 -4.82 8.31 -15.81
N GLY A 88 -3.71 8.67 -16.46
CA GLY A 88 -2.39 8.66 -15.85
C GLY A 88 -2.26 9.67 -14.71
N GLU A 89 -2.77 10.88 -14.91
CA GLU A 89 -2.82 11.91 -13.86
C GLU A 89 -3.66 11.44 -12.66
N MET A 90 -4.84 10.84 -12.91
CA MET A 90 -5.69 10.31 -11.83
C MET A 90 -5.04 9.14 -11.08
N LEU A 91 -4.32 8.26 -11.78
CA LEU A 91 -3.57 7.18 -11.13
C LEU A 91 -2.42 7.71 -10.29
N LEU A 92 -1.76 8.79 -10.73
CA LEU A 92 -0.72 9.44 -9.92
C LEU A 92 -1.30 10.09 -8.67
N ASP A 93 -2.47 10.71 -8.77
CA ASP A 93 -3.19 11.23 -7.59
C ASP A 93 -3.50 10.09 -6.60
N PHE A 94 -3.90 8.92 -7.09
CA PHE A 94 -4.16 7.74 -6.25
C PHE A 94 -2.88 7.17 -5.60
N LEU A 95 -1.79 7.01 -6.36
CA LEU A 95 -0.52 6.46 -5.87
C LEU A 95 0.16 7.36 -4.83
N THR A 96 -0.02 8.67 -4.96
CA THR A 96 0.62 9.68 -4.11
C THR A 96 -0.31 10.24 -3.04
N GLU A 97 -1.57 9.79 -3.04
CA GLU A 97 -2.65 10.32 -2.18
C GLU A 97 -2.72 11.85 -2.19
N THR A 98 -2.35 12.46 -3.33
CA THR A 98 -2.25 13.91 -3.50
C THR A 98 -3.16 14.36 -4.63
N CYS A 99 -4.12 15.22 -4.34
CA CYS A 99 -4.99 15.77 -5.38
C CYS A 99 -4.19 16.61 -6.39
N GLU A 100 -4.40 16.35 -7.67
CA GLU A 100 -3.72 17.02 -8.78
C GLU A 100 -2.18 17.00 -8.64
N PHE A 101 -1.60 15.88 -8.19
CA PHE A 101 -0.18 15.69 -7.91
C PHE A 101 0.71 16.23 -9.03
N CYS A 102 0.32 15.94 -10.28
CA CYS A 102 1.05 16.38 -11.46
C CYS A 102 1.21 17.91 -11.59
N LYS A 103 0.31 18.69 -10.97
CA LYS A 103 0.26 20.15 -11.00
C LYS A 103 0.81 20.78 -9.70
N THR A 104 0.61 20.11 -8.57
CA THR A 104 0.88 20.67 -7.24
C THR A 104 2.22 20.24 -6.65
N ALA A 105 2.72 19.05 -7.03
CA ALA A 105 3.96 18.52 -6.48
C ALA A 105 5.19 19.33 -6.93
N PRO A 106 6.21 19.47 -6.07
CA PRO A 106 7.51 19.99 -6.49
C PRO A 106 8.04 19.21 -7.70
N PRO A 107 8.58 19.87 -8.74
CA PRO A 107 9.03 19.20 -9.97
C PRO A 107 10.02 18.05 -9.72
N GLU A 108 10.89 18.24 -8.73
CA GLU A 108 11.87 17.23 -8.33
C GLU A 108 11.22 16.01 -7.66
N LEU A 109 10.21 16.22 -6.80
CA LEU A 109 9.44 15.12 -6.20
C LEU A 109 8.72 14.31 -7.28
N LYS A 110 8.05 15.00 -8.22
CA LYS A 110 7.36 14.37 -9.35
C LYS A 110 8.34 13.51 -10.16
N ARG A 111 9.50 14.04 -10.51
CA ARG A 111 10.54 13.30 -11.24
C ARG A 111 10.98 12.05 -10.49
N GLN A 112 11.27 12.18 -9.19
CA GLN A 112 11.73 11.07 -8.35
C GLN A 112 10.66 9.97 -8.20
N VAL A 113 9.40 10.34 -7.97
CA VAL A 113 8.28 9.38 -7.88
C VAL A 113 8.10 8.64 -9.20
N MET A 114 8.10 9.36 -10.33
CA MET A 114 7.99 8.76 -11.66
C MET A 114 9.13 7.77 -11.95
N GLU A 115 10.36 8.11 -11.55
CA GLU A 115 11.50 7.19 -11.65
C GLU A 115 11.31 5.96 -10.76
N GLU A 116 10.87 6.14 -9.51
CA GLU A 116 10.65 5.03 -8.58
C GLU A 116 9.58 4.05 -9.08
N LEU A 117 8.48 4.57 -9.63
CA LEU A 117 7.37 3.76 -10.13
C LEU A 117 7.78 2.82 -11.27
N ARG A 118 8.92 3.04 -11.94
CA ARG A 118 9.45 2.11 -12.95
C ARG A 118 10.43 1.09 -12.41
N LYS A 119 10.92 1.27 -11.19
CA LYS A 119 11.94 0.40 -10.62
C LYS A 119 11.34 -0.96 -10.23
N PRO A 120 12.15 -2.04 -10.27
CA PRO A 120 11.69 -3.39 -9.95
C PRO A 120 11.13 -3.53 -8.53
N GLU A 121 11.49 -2.64 -7.61
CA GLU A 121 10.97 -2.61 -6.23
C GLU A 121 9.52 -2.10 -6.14
N CYS A 122 9.02 -1.41 -7.18
CA CYS A 122 7.66 -0.88 -7.26
C CYS A 122 6.82 -1.59 -8.33
N SER A 123 7.42 -1.86 -9.49
CA SER A 123 6.70 -2.34 -10.66
C SER A 123 7.52 -3.35 -11.47
N GLN A 124 6.83 -4.07 -12.35
CA GLN A 124 7.47 -4.89 -13.38
C GLN A 124 6.99 -4.45 -14.77
N GLU A 125 7.87 -4.53 -15.76
CA GLU A 125 7.48 -4.37 -17.15
C GLU A 125 7.09 -5.73 -17.74
N ARG A 126 5.88 -5.84 -18.29
CA ARG A 126 5.38 -7.05 -18.94
C ARG A 126 4.49 -6.69 -20.13
N ASP A 127 4.75 -7.27 -21.29
CA ASP A 127 3.98 -7.05 -22.52
C ASP A 127 3.84 -5.55 -22.91
N GLY A 128 4.91 -4.77 -22.68
CA GLY A 128 4.93 -3.33 -22.95
C GLY A 128 4.15 -2.46 -21.95
N LYS A 129 3.68 -3.06 -20.84
CA LYS A 129 2.97 -2.37 -19.76
C LYS A 129 3.83 -2.26 -18.51
N VAL A 130 3.62 -1.20 -17.74
CA VAL A 130 4.20 -1.02 -16.42
C VAL A 130 3.17 -1.45 -15.38
N LEU A 131 3.42 -2.59 -14.73
CA LEU A 131 2.52 -3.20 -13.75
C LEU A 131 3.07 -2.96 -12.35
N PHE A 132 2.46 -2.03 -11.63
CA PHE A 132 2.76 -1.77 -10.23
C PHE A 132 2.39 -2.98 -9.38
N ASN A 133 3.31 -3.37 -8.48
CA ASN A 133 3.14 -4.45 -7.54
C ASN A 133 2.11 -4.04 -6.48
N ASN A 134 0.87 -4.48 -6.66
CA ASN A 134 -0.24 -4.24 -5.76
C ASN A 134 -0.51 -5.48 -4.88
N ASN A 135 0.50 -6.31 -4.60
CA ASN A 135 0.30 -7.51 -3.80
C ASN A 135 -0.45 -7.17 -2.51
N LEU A 136 -1.44 -8.00 -2.20
CA LEU A 136 -2.22 -7.91 -0.97
C LEU A 136 -1.76 -9.01 -0.03
N SER A 137 -1.88 -8.79 1.27
CA SER A 137 -1.83 -9.87 2.24
C SER A 137 -3.18 -10.03 2.92
N VAL A 138 -3.55 -11.28 3.14
CA VAL A 138 -4.73 -11.70 3.89
C VAL A 138 -4.24 -12.28 5.20
N ILE A 139 -4.62 -11.66 6.31
CA ILE A 139 -4.26 -12.07 7.66
C ILE A 139 -5.49 -12.65 8.33
N VAL A 140 -5.38 -13.90 8.77
CA VAL A 140 -6.43 -14.63 9.49
C VAL A 140 -5.98 -14.81 10.94
N ILE A 141 -6.71 -14.22 11.87
CA ILE A 141 -6.41 -14.28 13.31
C ILE A 141 -7.45 -15.19 13.98
N GLU A 142 -6.97 -16.14 14.77
CA GLU A 142 -7.80 -17.03 15.58
C GLU A 142 -8.23 -16.33 16.90
N PRO A 143 -9.23 -16.84 17.66
CA PRO A 143 -9.67 -16.25 18.93
C PRO A 143 -8.61 -16.30 20.05
#